data_AF-A0A7V8QW61-F1
#
_entry.id   AF-A0A7V8QW61-F1
#
_cell.length_a   1.000
_cell.length_b   1.000
_cell.length_c   1.000
_cell.angle_alpha   90.00
_cell.angle_beta   90.00
_cell.angle_gamma   90.00
#
_symmetry.space_group_name_H-M   'P 1'
#
loop_
_entity.id
_entity.type
_entity.pdbx_description
1 polymer ?
#
loop_
_entity_poly.entity_id
_entity_poly.type
_entity_poly.pdbx_seq_one_letter_code
_entity_poly.pdbx_strand_id
1 'polypeptide(L)'
;MGYTLNFAAVWRNFDFLLSGLALSLGLAVISILIGAAIGLVVAFALTSKSRFAVVPARIYVTVIRNLPILVLVLFVFFALPQMGLRLDKIKSFVLVLSLYSGAYLAEVFRAGLLSIPRGLTEAGLAIGLTGMQIRSSIIAPLMLRNVLPSLSSTIISLFKDTSLAAAIAVPELTFAARKINVESFRVIETWMVTSALYVATCFLIAAVMRFVERRLALPR
;
A
#
# COMPACT_ATOMS: atom_id res chain seq x y z
N MET A 1 -20.19 -30.10 24.81
CA MET A 1 -20.44 -28.85 24.05
C MET A 1 -20.00 -29.07 22.61
N GLY A 2 -20.94 -29.32 21.70
CA GLY A 2 -20.63 -29.49 20.27
C GLY A 2 -20.89 -28.17 19.54
N TYR A 3 -19.84 -27.49 19.10
CA TYR A 3 -20.00 -26.38 18.17
C TYR A 3 -20.45 -26.93 16.82
N THR A 4 -21.61 -26.51 16.33
CA THR A 4 -22.09 -26.90 14.99
C THR A 4 -21.84 -25.77 14.01
N LEU A 5 -21.06 -26.08 12.97
CA LEU A 5 -20.77 -25.14 11.89
C LEU A 5 -22.06 -24.81 11.12
N ASN A 6 -22.38 -23.52 11.02
CA ASN A 6 -23.52 -23.03 10.26
C ASN A 6 -23.16 -21.77 9.46
N PHE A 7 -22.99 -21.96 8.15
CA PHE A 7 -22.62 -20.89 7.21
C PHE A 7 -23.81 -20.08 6.68
N ALA A 8 -25.06 -20.41 7.05
CA ALA A 8 -26.24 -19.73 6.50
C ALA A 8 -26.22 -18.22 6.74
N ALA A 9 -25.77 -17.78 7.92
CA ALA A 9 -25.64 -16.36 8.24
C ALA A 9 -24.60 -15.64 7.37
N VAL A 10 -23.52 -16.32 7.00
CA VAL A 10 -22.47 -15.78 6.13
C VAL A 10 -22.96 -15.73 4.68
N TRP A 11 -23.58 -16.80 4.18
CA TRP A 11 -24.10 -16.85 2.82
C TRP A 11 -25.21 -15.84 2.56
N ARG A 12 -26.09 -15.61 3.53
CA ARG A 12 -27.12 -14.56 3.42
C ARG A 12 -26.53 -13.15 3.31
N ASN A 13 -25.32 -12.93 3.81
CA ASN A 13 -24.65 -11.63 3.81
C ASN A 13 -23.40 -11.62 2.91
N PHE A 14 -23.28 -12.57 1.98
CA PHE A 14 -22.06 -12.71 1.19
C PHE A 14 -21.82 -11.52 0.26
N ASP A 15 -22.89 -10.92 -0.28
CA ASP A 15 -22.81 -9.69 -1.07
C ASP A 15 -22.22 -8.51 -0.27
N PHE A 16 -22.48 -8.48 1.04
CA PHE A 16 -21.91 -7.47 1.92
C PHE A 16 -20.40 -7.68 2.15
N LEU A 17 -19.95 -8.94 2.23
CA LEU A 17 -18.52 -9.26 2.26
C LEU A 17 -17.83 -8.90 0.94
N LEU A 18 -18.46 -9.21 -0.21
CA LEU A 18 -17.91 -8.89 -1.53
C LEU A 18 -17.84 -7.39 -1.79
N SER A 19 -18.87 -6.63 -1.42
CA SER A 19 -18.84 -5.17 -1.51
C SER A 19 -17.80 -4.55 -0.57
N GLY A 20 -17.66 -5.08 0.64
CA GLY A 20 -16.58 -4.71 1.56
C GLY A 20 -15.19 -4.99 0.98
N LEU A 21 -15.00 -6.16 0.35
CA LEU A 21 -13.76 -6.53 -0.34
C LEU A 21 -13.45 -5.60 -1.53
N ALA A 22 -14.47 -5.28 -2.34
CA ALA A 22 -14.33 -4.33 -3.45
C ALA A 22 -13.90 -2.95 -2.94
N LEU A 23 -14.45 -2.49 -1.81
CA LEU A 23 -14.02 -1.26 -1.17
C LEU A 23 -12.58 -1.35 -0.64
N SER A 24 -12.20 -2.46 0.02
CA SER A 24 -10.81 -2.70 0.46
C SER A 24 -9.83 -2.58 -0.72
N LEU A 25 -10.17 -3.20 -1.86
CA LEU A 25 -9.36 -3.11 -3.08
C LEU A 25 -9.29 -1.67 -3.62
N GLY A 26 -10.42 -0.95 -3.65
CA GLY A 26 -10.45 0.45 -4.08
C GLY A 26 -9.58 1.35 -3.21
N LEU A 27 -9.66 1.19 -1.88
CA LEU A 27 -8.81 1.91 -0.92
C LEU A 27 -7.33 1.61 -1.16
N ALA A 28 -6.97 0.33 -1.29
CA ALA A 28 -5.61 -0.10 -1.53
C ALA A 28 -5.07 0.51 -2.83
N VAL A 29 -5.79 0.37 -3.95
CA VAL A 29 -5.35 0.85 -5.27
C VAL A 29 -5.12 2.36 -5.25
N ILE A 30 -6.10 3.14 -4.79
CA ILE A 30 -5.99 4.61 -4.77
C ILE A 30 -4.82 5.06 -3.88
N SER A 31 -4.73 4.51 -2.67
CA SER A 31 -3.66 4.89 -1.74
C SER A 31 -2.28 4.45 -2.21
N ILE A 32 -2.15 3.27 -2.82
CA ILE A 32 -0.88 2.80 -3.37
C ILE A 32 -0.45 3.65 -4.56
N LEU A 33 -1.36 4.10 -5.42
CA LEU A 33 -1.02 4.97 -6.55
C LEU A 33 -0.49 6.33 -6.07
N ILE A 34 -1.19 6.96 -5.12
CA ILE A 34 -0.74 8.23 -4.51
C ILE A 34 0.57 8.00 -3.75
N GLY A 35 0.65 6.92 -2.97
CA GLY A 35 1.85 6.51 -2.25
C GLY A 35 3.03 6.25 -3.17
N ALA A 36 2.84 5.63 -4.33
CA ALA A 36 3.91 5.39 -5.29
C ALA A 36 4.46 6.72 -5.84
N ALA A 37 3.59 7.70 -6.11
CA ALA A 37 4.03 9.03 -6.51
C ALA A 37 4.85 9.71 -5.40
N ILE A 38 4.35 9.71 -4.16
CA ILE A 38 5.06 10.25 -3.00
C ILE A 38 6.40 9.53 -2.81
N GLY A 39 6.37 8.21 -2.81
CA GLY A 39 7.53 7.36 -2.60
C GLY A 39 8.61 7.59 -3.65
N LEU A 40 8.24 7.75 -4.92
CA LEU A 40 9.20 8.01 -6.00
C LEU A 40 9.91 9.35 -5.79
N VAL A 41 9.17 10.41 -5.47
CA VAL A 41 9.74 11.74 -5.17
C VAL A 41 10.67 11.67 -3.96
N VAL A 42 10.22 11.01 -2.89
CA VAL A 42 11.00 10.86 -1.65
C VAL A 42 12.26 10.01 -1.89
N ALA A 43 12.20 8.96 -2.70
CA ALA A 43 13.36 8.13 -3.03
C ALA A 43 14.45 8.92 -3.78
N PHE A 44 14.06 9.77 -4.74
CA PHE A 44 15.00 10.69 -5.39
C PHE A 44 15.55 11.74 -4.43
N ALA A 45 14.73 12.25 -3.49
CA ALA A 45 15.20 13.17 -2.46
C ALA A 45 16.22 12.50 -1.52
N LEU A 46 16.01 11.24 -1.13
CA LEU A 46 16.92 10.45 -0.28
C LEU A 46 18.26 10.12 -0.93
N THR A 47 18.29 10.03 -2.27
CA THR A 47 19.52 9.77 -3.05
C THR A 47 20.21 11.05 -3.54
N SER A 48 19.65 12.21 -3.24
CA SER A 48 20.22 13.51 -3.60
C SER A 48 21.48 13.82 -2.79
N LYS A 49 22.38 14.64 -3.37
CA LYS A 49 23.53 15.21 -2.66
C LYS A 49 23.13 16.38 -1.74
N SER A 50 21.95 16.98 -1.95
CA SER A 50 21.49 18.14 -1.20
C SER A 50 20.95 17.76 0.17
N ARG A 51 21.54 18.31 1.23
CA ARG A 51 21.06 18.11 2.61
C ARG A 51 19.62 18.60 2.81
N PHE A 52 19.23 19.67 2.10
CA PHE A 52 17.87 20.21 2.15
C PHE A 52 16.81 19.26 1.57
N ALA A 53 17.19 18.36 0.67
CA ALA A 53 16.28 17.32 0.16
C ALA A 53 16.31 16.07 1.05
N VAL A 54 17.50 15.64 1.47
CA VAL A 54 17.69 14.38 2.20
C VAL A 54 17.11 14.45 3.62
N VAL A 55 17.29 15.56 4.34
CA VAL A 55 16.90 15.67 5.75
C VAL A 55 15.38 15.55 5.93
N PRO A 56 14.52 16.35 5.24
CA PRO A 56 13.07 16.21 5.35
C PRO A 56 12.57 14.84 4.90
N ALA A 57 13.11 14.31 3.80
CA ALA A 57 12.75 12.98 3.30
C ALA A 57 13.06 11.88 4.32
N ARG A 58 14.22 11.94 4.97
CA ARG A 58 14.62 11.00 6.02
C ARG A 58 13.72 11.12 7.25
N ILE A 59 13.39 12.34 7.68
CA ILE A 59 12.46 12.57 8.81
C ILE A 59 11.11 11.95 8.50
N TYR A 60 10.52 12.27 7.34
CA TYR A 60 9.24 11.71 6.90
C TYR A 60 9.25 10.17 6.91
N VAL A 61 10.22 9.55 6.26
CA VAL A 61 10.31 8.08 6.20
C VAL A 61 10.52 7.48 7.60
N THR A 62 11.37 8.08 8.42
CA THR A 62 11.66 7.58 9.77
C THR A 62 10.42 7.69 10.66
N VAL A 63 9.74 8.83 10.69
CA VAL A 63 8.57 9.04 11.54
C VAL A 63 7.44 8.11 11.12
N ILE A 64 7.10 8.09 9.83
CA ILE A 64 5.94 7.34 9.34
C ILE A 64 6.14 5.83 9.46
N ARG A 65 7.34 5.30 9.19
CA ARG A 65 7.60 3.86 9.29
C ARG A 65 7.70 3.36 10.74
N ASN A 66 8.09 4.22 11.67
CA ASN A 66 8.18 3.88 13.09
C ASN A 66 6.87 4.13 13.87
N LEU A 67 5.88 4.79 13.26
CA LEU A 67 4.55 4.96 13.84
C LEU A 67 3.63 3.81 13.44
N PRO A 68 2.87 3.22 14.38
CA PRO A 68 1.82 2.28 14.03
C PRO A 68 0.78 2.95 13.13
N ILE A 69 0.48 2.35 11.98
CA ILE A 69 -0.50 2.91 11.02
C ILE A 69 -1.87 3.09 11.68
N LEU A 70 -2.29 2.20 12.58
CA LEU A 70 -3.55 2.37 13.31
C LEU A 70 -3.58 3.69 14.11
N VAL A 71 -2.47 4.08 14.75
CA VAL A 71 -2.37 5.35 15.47
C VAL A 71 -2.49 6.52 14.49
N LEU A 72 -1.87 6.44 13.31
CA LEU A 72 -2.01 7.47 12.27
C LEU A 72 -3.45 7.60 11.78
N VAL A 73 -4.15 6.47 11.58
CA VAL A 73 -5.57 6.44 11.18
C VAL A 73 -6.44 7.13 12.23
N LEU A 74 -6.29 6.74 13.50
CA LEU A 74 -7.04 7.32 14.60
C LEU A 74 -6.72 8.82 14.78
N PHE A 75 -5.45 9.21 14.66
CA PHE A 75 -5.04 10.61 14.77
C PHE A 75 -5.67 11.46 13.67
N VAL A 76 -5.56 11.05 12.40
CA VAL A 76 -6.13 11.82 11.29
C VAL A 76 -7.65 11.87 11.35
N PHE A 77 -8.31 10.79 11.76
CA PHE A 77 -9.77 10.78 11.81
C PHE A 77 -10.36 11.51 13.03
N PHE A 78 -9.75 11.40 14.21
CA PHE A 78 -10.29 11.96 15.45
C PHE A 78 -9.66 13.28 15.88
N ALA A 79 -8.35 13.46 15.70
CA ALA A 79 -7.63 14.65 16.16
C ALA A 79 -7.64 15.79 15.13
N LEU A 80 -7.47 15.48 13.84
CA LEU A 80 -7.41 16.50 12.79
C LEU A 80 -8.69 17.39 12.69
N PRO A 81 -9.91 16.86 12.88
CA PRO A 81 -11.13 17.67 12.98
C PRO A 81 -11.09 18.75 14.05
N GLN A 82 -10.38 18.52 15.17
CA GLN A 82 -10.22 19.50 16.25
C GLN A 82 -9.35 20.69 15.82
N MET A 83 -8.52 20.50 14.79
CA MET A 83 -7.69 21.53 14.17
C MET A 83 -8.39 22.25 13.01
N GLY A 84 -9.70 22.00 12.80
CA GLY A 84 -10.51 22.64 11.76
C GLY A 84 -10.56 21.91 10.42
N LEU A 85 -9.81 20.81 10.25
CA LEU A 85 -9.79 20.02 9.02
C LEU A 85 -10.63 18.75 9.18
N ARG A 86 -11.84 18.77 8.62
CA ARG A 86 -12.79 17.64 8.67
C ARG A 86 -12.77 16.86 7.37
N LEU A 87 -12.26 15.64 7.44
CA LEU A 87 -12.28 14.68 6.35
C LEU A 87 -13.30 13.59 6.65
N ASP A 88 -13.99 13.10 5.62
CA ASP A 88 -14.79 11.89 5.77
C ASP A 88 -13.90 10.67 6.06
N LYS A 89 -14.49 9.57 6.55
CA LYS A 89 -13.75 8.36 6.95
C LYS A 89 -12.94 7.74 5.81
N ILE A 90 -13.44 7.77 4.58
CA ILE A 90 -12.78 7.20 3.41
C ILE A 90 -11.57 8.07 3.04
N LYS A 91 -11.75 9.38 2.91
CA LYS A 91 -10.67 10.33 2.61
C LYS A 91 -9.61 10.36 3.71
N SER A 92 -10.02 10.28 4.97
CA SER A 92 -9.10 10.19 6.11
C SER A 92 -8.21 8.96 5.99
N PHE A 93 -8.82 7.79 5.72
CA PHE A 93 -8.07 6.55 5.56
C PHE A 93 -7.17 6.58 4.32
N VAL A 94 -7.69 7.07 3.18
CA VAL A 94 -6.92 7.19 1.94
C VAL A 94 -5.70 8.09 2.14
N LEU A 95 -5.86 9.23 2.83
CA LEU A 95 -4.75 10.12 3.16
C LEU A 95 -3.67 9.41 3.98
N VAL A 96 -4.08 8.74 5.07
CA VAL A 96 -3.15 8.02 5.94
C VAL A 96 -2.44 6.90 5.21
N LEU A 97 -3.18 6.05 4.52
CA LEU A 97 -2.60 4.92 3.80
C LEU A 97 -1.71 5.39 2.63
N SER A 98 -2.02 6.53 1.99
CA SER A 98 -1.15 7.12 0.96
C SER A 98 0.17 7.63 1.54
N LEU A 99 0.12 8.33 2.68
CA LEU A 99 1.34 8.79 3.37
C LEU A 99 2.14 7.62 3.93
N TYR A 100 1.47 6.59 4.46
CA TYR A 100 2.13 5.40 4.97
C TYR A 100 2.80 4.60 3.84
N SER A 101 2.04 4.28 2.79
CA SER A 101 2.57 3.59 1.61
C SER A 101 3.69 4.37 0.93
N GLY A 102 3.61 5.71 0.87
CA GLY A 102 4.68 6.55 0.34
C GLY A 102 6.01 6.37 1.06
N ALA A 103 6.01 6.24 2.38
CA ALA A 103 7.22 6.03 3.16
C ALA A 103 7.83 4.64 2.93
N TYR A 104 7.00 3.60 2.81
CA TYR A 104 7.46 2.24 2.51
C TYR A 104 7.96 2.11 1.07
N LEU A 105 7.22 2.65 0.10
CA LEU A 105 7.58 2.64 -1.31
C LEU A 105 8.83 3.49 -1.58
N ALA A 106 9.04 4.59 -0.84
CA ALA A 106 10.28 5.36 -0.92
C ALA A 106 11.53 4.52 -0.67
N GLU A 107 11.48 3.59 0.28
CA GLU A 107 12.60 2.72 0.63
C GLU A 107 12.80 1.62 -0.41
N VAL A 108 11.71 1.04 -0.92
CA VAL A 108 11.75 0.09 -2.04
C VAL A 108 12.38 0.75 -3.27
N PHE A 109 11.92 1.93 -3.65
CA PHE A 109 12.48 2.68 -4.79
C PHE A 109 13.90 3.14 -4.54
N ARG A 110 14.26 3.56 -3.31
CA ARG A 110 15.64 3.91 -2.96
C ARG A 110 16.58 2.72 -3.14
N ALA A 111 16.19 1.54 -2.67
CA ALA A 111 16.97 0.32 -2.88
C ALA A 111 17.13 0.02 -4.38
N GLY A 112 16.07 0.19 -5.16
CA GLY A 112 16.10 0.11 -6.61
C GLY A 112 17.06 1.11 -7.26
N LEU A 113 17.03 2.38 -6.86
CA LEU A 113 17.93 3.42 -7.37
C LEU A 113 19.40 3.09 -7.07
N LEU A 114 19.69 2.59 -5.86
CA LEU A 114 21.04 2.21 -5.45
C LEU A 114 21.55 0.94 -6.15
N SER A 115 20.67 0.10 -6.67
CA SER A 115 21.04 -1.09 -7.44
C SER A 115 21.57 -0.78 -8.85
N ILE A 116 21.36 0.44 -9.35
CA ILE A 116 21.71 0.82 -10.72
C ILE A 116 23.20 1.19 -10.80
N PRO A 117 23.98 0.61 -11.73
CA PRO A 117 25.38 0.95 -11.93
C PRO A 117 25.57 2.43 -12.28
N ARG A 118 26.55 3.07 -11.64
CA ARG A 118 26.88 4.50 -11.90
C ARG A 118 27.28 4.76 -13.36
N GLY A 119 27.88 3.77 -14.02
CA GLY A 119 28.28 3.85 -15.43
C GLY A 119 27.13 4.18 -16.40
N LEU A 120 25.88 3.86 -16.07
CA LEU A 120 24.72 4.27 -16.90
C LEU A 120 24.48 5.78 -16.86
N THR A 121 24.78 6.41 -15.72
CA THR A 121 24.70 7.87 -15.61
C THR A 121 25.84 8.53 -16.38
N GLU A 122 27.06 7.97 -16.28
CA GLU A 122 28.23 8.47 -17.00
C GLU A 122 28.08 8.32 -18.53
N ALA A 123 27.59 7.18 -19.00
CA ALA A 123 27.29 6.95 -20.42
C ALA A 123 26.23 7.92 -20.95
N GLY A 124 25.16 8.16 -20.17
CA GLY A 124 24.13 9.13 -20.54
C GLY A 124 24.69 10.55 -20.68
N LEU A 125 25.57 10.97 -19.77
CA LEU A 125 26.25 12.26 -19.86
C LEU A 125 27.19 12.34 -21.07
N ALA A 126 27.89 11.25 -21.40
CA ALA A 126 28.81 11.18 -22.53
C ALA A 126 28.13 11.34 -23.90
N ILE A 127 26.86 10.92 -24.01
CA ILE A 127 26.04 11.11 -25.23
C ILE A 127 25.22 12.42 -25.21
N GLY A 128 25.48 13.31 -24.25
CA GLY A 128 24.88 14.65 -24.19
C GLY A 128 23.52 14.74 -23.49
N LEU A 129 23.07 13.70 -22.78
CA LEU A 129 21.84 13.78 -21.99
C LEU A 129 22.04 14.62 -20.73
N THR A 130 21.03 15.41 -20.38
CA THR A 130 20.97 16.12 -19.10
C THR A 130 20.66 15.17 -17.95
N GLY A 131 21.05 15.55 -16.73
CA GLY A 131 20.79 14.74 -15.53
C GLY A 131 19.30 14.48 -15.24
N MET A 132 18.38 15.30 -15.76
CA MET A 132 16.94 15.05 -15.68
C MET A 132 16.50 14.02 -16.72
N GLN A 133 16.98 14.13 -17.97
CA GLN A 133 16.70 13.15 -19.03
C GLN A 133 17.22 11.75 -18.65
N ILE A 134 18.42 11.66 -18.07
CA ILE A 134 18.98 10.39 -17.58
C ILE A 134 18.08 9.82 -16.47
N ARG A 135 17.63 10.66 -15.53
CA ARG A 135 16.77 10.21 -14.43
C ARG A 135 15.41 9.71 -14.91
N SER A 136 14.73 10.45 -15.78
CA SER A 136 13.38 10.10 -16.25
C SER A 136 13.37 8.99 -17.30
N SER A 137 14.35 8.98 -18.20
CA SER A 137 14.33 8.12 -19.40
C SER A 137 15.11 6.82 -19.22
N ILE A 138 16.11 6.79 -18.33
CA ILE A 138 16.98 5.62 -18.13
C ILE A 138 16.80 5.06 -16.72
N ILE A 139 17.08 5.88 -15.69
CA ILE A 139 17.17 5.40 -14.31
C ILE A 139 15.79 5.02 -13.76
N ALA A 140 14.77 5.88 -13.88
CA ALA A 140 13.45 5.59 -13.31
C ALA A 140 12.79 4.34 -13.91
N PRO A 141 12.74 4.13 -15.24
CA PRO A 141 12.17 2.92 -15.81
C PRO A 141 12.95 1.66 -15.44
N LEU A 142 14.28 1.74 -15.41
CA LEU A 142 15.13 0.62 -15.01
C LEU A 142 14.94 0.27 -13.53
N MET A 143 14.90 1.29 -12.67
CA MET A 143 14.66 1.12 -11.24
C MET A 143 13.33 0.43 -10.99
N LEU A 144 12.26 0.90 -11.64
CA LEU A 144 10.92 0.33 -11.49
C LEU A 144 10.90 -1.16 -11.84
N ARG A 145 11.62 -1.58 -12.89
CA ARG A 145 11.77 -2.99 -13.25
C ARG A 145 12.51 -3.79 -12.18
N ASN A 146 13.61 -3.25 -11.65
CA ASN A 146 14.42 -3.92 -10.62
C ASN A 146 13.65 -4.13 -9.32
N VAL A 147 12.73 -3.23 -8.96
CA VAL A 147 11.98 -3.31 -7.71
C VAL A 147 10.66 -4.09 -7.81
N LEU A 148 10.24 -4.53 -9.00
CA LEU A 148 8.98 -5.28 -9.18
C LEU A 148 8.82 -6.44 -8.18
N PRO A 149 9.86 -7.27 -7.88
CA PRO A 149 9.72 -8.35 -6.91
C PRO A 149 9.41 -7.83 -5.49
N SER A 150 10.06 -6.76 -5.06
CA SER A 150 9.85 -6.13 -3.74
C SER A 150 8.55 -5.32 -3.66
N LEU A 151 8.06 -4.79 -4.79
CA LEU A 151 6.78 -4.11 -4.87
C LEU A 151 5.62 -5.07 -4.61
N SER A 152 5.71 -6.30 -5.13
CA SER A 152 4.67 -7.33 -4.96
C SER A 152 4.33 -7.57 -3.49
N SER A 153 5.34 -7.84 -2.66
CA SER A 153 5.13 -8.06 -1.22
C SER A 153 4.62 -6.82 -0.49
N THR A 154 5.09 -5.63 -0.89
CA THR A 154 4.66 -4.36 -0.32
C THR A 154 3.19 -4.06 -0.63
N ILE A 155 2.76 -4.25 -1.88
CA ILE A 155 1.36 -4.07 -2.32
C ILE A 155 0.43 -5.02 -1.56
N ILE A 156 0.82 -6.30 -1.41
CA ILE A 156 0.05 -7.28 -0.64
C ILE A 156 -0.06 -6.85 0.83
N SER A 157 1.02 -6.32 1.42
CA SER A 157 0.97 -5.79 2.79
C SER A 157 0.01 -4.62 2.92
N LEU A 158 0.10 -3.64 2.02
CA LEU A 158 -0.74 -2.45 2.03
C LEU A 158 -2.22 -2.77 1.78
N PHE A 159 -2.51 -3.79 0.96
CA PHE A 159 -3.88 -4.30 0.83
C PHE A 159 -4.40 -4.85 2.16
N LYS A 160 -3.60 -5.66 2.88
CA LYS A 160 -4.01 -6.16 4.20
C LYS A 160 -4.22 -5.02 5.19
N ASP A 161 -3.38 -3.98 5.15
CA ASP A 161 -3.49 -2.82 6.03
C ASP A 161 -4.82 -2.05 5.86
N THR A 162 -5.55 -2.24 4.75
CA THR A 162 -6.91 -1.70 4.58
C THR A 162 -7.90 -2.19 5.63
N SER A 163 -7.65 -3.36 6.25
CA SER A 163 -8.46 -3.88 7.36
C SER A 163 -8.50 -2.94 8.56
N LEU A 164 -7.49 -2.07 8.72
CA LEU A 164 -7.44 -1.09 9.80
C LEU A 164 -8.49 0.02 9.65
N ALA A 165 -9.02 0.22 8.44
CA ALA A 165 -10.10 1.18 8.20
C ALA A 165 -11.38 0.81 8.96
N ALA A 166 -11.56 -0.47 9.33
CA ALA A 166 -12.65 -0.93 10.19
C ALA A 166 -12.68 -0.20 11.54
N ALA A 167 -11.52 0.25 12.05
CA ALA A 167 -11.41 0.95 13.33
C ALA A 167 -12.14 2.30 13.33
N ILE A 168 -12.31 2.92 12.15
CA ILE A 168 -13.05 4.18 11.97
C ILE A 168 -14.37 3.95 11.19
N ALA A 169 -14.91 2.73 11.29
CA ALA A 169 -16.18 2.32 10.70
C ALA A 169 -16.28 2.51 9.17
N VAL A 170 -15.16 2.39 8.45
CA VAL A 170 -15.20 2.25 6.99
C VAL A 170 -15.74 0.85 6.66
N PRO A 171 -16.76 0.73 5.78
CA PRO A 171 -17.44 -0.54 5.52
C PRO A 171 -16.64 -1.43 4.55
N GLU A 172 -15.38 -1.68 4.87
CA GLU A 172 -14.50 -2.58 4.13
C GLU A 172 -14.69 -4.04 4.61
N LEU A 173 -13.93 -5.00 4.05
CA LEU A 173 -14.11 -6.43 4.30
C LEU A 173 -14.08 -6.82 5.79
N THR A 174 -13.12 -6.33 6.57
CA THR A 174 -13.03 -6.66 8.02
C THR A 174 -14.20 -6.05 8.81
N PHE A 175 -14.66 -4.86 8.45
CA PHE A 175 -15.87 -4.26 9.02
C PHE A 175 -17.10 -5.10 8.69
N ALA A 176 -17.23 -5.55 7.43
CA ALA A 176 -18.35 -6.38 7.00
C ALA A 176 -18.41 -7.70 7.79
N ALA A 177 -17.25 -8.34 7.96
CA ALA A 177 -17.10 -9.53 8.79
C ALA A 177 -17.48 -9.27 10.26
N ARG A 178 -16.99 -8.17 10.84
CA ARG A 178 -17.32 -7.81 12.22
C ARG A 178 -18.82 -7.58 12.40
N LYS A 179 -19.48 -6.93 11.46
CA LYS A 179 -20.93 -6.70 11.50
C LYS A 179 -21.70 -8.01 11.51
N ILE A 180 -21.40 -8.92 10.58
CA ILE A 180 -22.06 -10.25 10.50
C ILE A 180 -21.82 -11.04 11.80
N ASN A 181 -20.60 -10.99 12.34
CA ASN A 181 -20.27 -11.64 13.60
C ASN A 181 -21.13 -11.11 14.76
N VAL A 182 -21.21 -9.79 14.93
CA VAL A 182 -22.01 -9.17 16.00
C VAL A 182 -23.50 -9.46 15.86
N GLU A 183 -24.03 -9.53 14.64
CA GLU A 183 -25.46 -9.76 14.38
C GLU A 183 -25.86 -11.24 14.46
N SER A 184 -24.95 -12.16 14.14
CA SER A 184 -25.27 -13.61 14.05
C SER A 184 -24.62 -14.47 15.13
N PHE A 185 -23.66 -13.93 15.88
CA PHE A 185 -22.81 -14.64 16.84
C PHE A 185 -22.03 -15.83 16.24
N ARG A 186 -21.90 -15.90 14.91
CA ARG A 186 -21.16 -16.94 14.18
C ARG A 186 -19.72 -16.53 13.95
N VAL A 187 -18.91 -16.65 14.99
CA VAL A 187 -17.53 -16.19 14.99
C VAL A 187 -16.65 -17.00 14.03
N ILE A 188 -16.70 -18.33 14.12
CA ILE A 188 -15.79 -19.22 13.39
C ILE A 188 -16.03 -19.12 11.88
N GLU A 189 -17.28 -19.26 11.44
CA GLU A 189 -17.66 -19.26 10.03
C GLU A 189 -17.37 -17.91 9.37
N THR A 190 -17.70 -16.81 10.07
CA THR A 190 -17.49 -15.47 9.53
C THR A 190 -16.01 -15.18 9.33
N TRP A 191 -15.17 -15.47 10.33
CA TRP A 191 -13.72 -15.24 10.19
C TRP A 191 -13.07 -16.22 9.23
N MET A 192 -13.50 -17.48 9.16
CA MET A 192 -13.02 -18.43 8.16
C MET A 192 -13.25 -17.94 6.73
N VAL A 193 -14.48 -17.53 6.41
CA VAL A 193 -14.81 -17.03 5.07
C VAL A 193 -14.08 -15.72 4.77
N THR A 194 -14.01 -14.81 5.74
CA THR A 194 -13.28 -13.54 5.59
C THR A 194 -11.80 -13.76 5.35
N SER A 195 -11.16 -14.67 6.09
CA SER A 195 -9.76 -15.05 5.89
C SER A 195 -9.56 -15.71 4.52
N ALA A 196 -10.47 -16.57 4.08
CA ALA A 196 -10.42 -17.16 2.75
C ALA A 196 -10.49 -16.08 1.64
N LEU A 197 -11.35 -15.06 1.81
CA LEU A 197 -11.43 -13.92 0.89
C LEU A 197 -10.13 -13.09 0.86
N TYR A 198 -9.53 -12.80 2.03
CA TYR A 198 -8.23 -12.13 2.08
C TYR A 198 -7.14 -12.95 1.39
N VAL A 199 -7.04 -14.26 1.67
CA VAL A 199 -6.03 -15.14 1.08
C VAL A 199 -6.22 -15.26 -0.43
N ALA A 200 -7.45 -15.50 -0.91
CA ALA A 200 -7.77 -15.57 -2.32
C ALA A 200 -7.37 -14.27 -3.04
N THR A 201 -7.71 -13.12 -2.45
CA THR A 201 -7.37 -11.82 -3.03
C THR A 201 -5.86 -11.58 -3.02
N CYS A 202 -5.16 -11.90 -1.93
CA CYS A 202 -3.69 -11.80 -1.88
C CYS A 202 -3.03 -12.71 -2.93
N PHE A 203 -3.55 -13.92 -3.14
CA PHE A 203 -3.05 -14.84 -4.16
C PHE A 203 -3.27 -14.28 -5.57
N LEU A 204 -4.44 -13.69 -5.84
CA LEU A 204 -4.74 -13.02 -7.11
C LEU A 204 -3.79 -11.83 -7.36
N ILE A 205 -3.61 -10.96 -6.36
CA ILE A 205 -2.65 -9.84 -6.45
C ILE A 205 -1.24 -10.37 -6.72
N ALA A 206 -0.79 -11.40 -5.99
CA ALA A 206 0.51 -12.02 -6.21
C ALA A 206 0.65 -12.63 -7.61
N ALA A 207 -0.40 -13.27 -8.13
CA ALA A 207 -0.41 -13.84 -9.47
C ALA A 207 -0.30 -12.76 -10.55
N VAL A 208 -1.06 -11.66 -10.42
CA VAL A 208 -0.97 -10.49 -11.31
C VAL A 208 0.43 -9.88 -11.26
N MET A 209 1.00 -9.69 -10.07
CA MET A 209 2.35 -9.14 -9.91
C MET A 209 3.42 -10.07 -10.52
N ARG A 210 3.34 -11.38 -10.33
CA ARG A 210 4.24 -12.35 -10.97
C ARG A 210 4.13 -12.34 -12.50
N PHE A 211 2.92 -12.17 -13.02
CA PHE A 211 2.71 -12.04 -14.46
C PHE A 211 3.37 -10.77 -15.00
N VAL A 212 3.19 -9.63 -14.33
CA VAL A 212 3.83 -8.36 -14.67
C VAL A 212 5.36 -8.47 -14.58
N GLU A 213 5.88 -9.09 -13.52
CA GLU A 213 7.31 -9.35 -13.33
C GLU A 213 7.88 -10.15 -14.49
N ARG A 214 7.26 -11.26 -14.89
CA ARG A 214 7.71 -12.09 -16.02
C ARG A 214 7.71 -11.34 -17.36
N ARG A 215 6.78 -10.41 -17.56
CA ARG A 215 6.70 -9.60 -18.79
C ARG A 215 7.75 -8.50 -18.85
N LEU A 216 8.14 -7.96 -17.68
CA LEU A 216 9.05 -6.82 -17.57
C LEU A 216 10.47 -7.22 -17.15
N ALA A 217 10.69 -8.49 -16.80
CA ALA A 217 11.98 -9.03 -16.46
C ALA A 217 12.97 -8.78 -17.62
N LEU A 218 14.05 -8.09 -17.29
CA LEU A 218 15.18 -7.97 -18.18
C LEU A 218 15.82 -9.36 -18.33
N PRO A 219 16.15 -9.82 -19.56
CA PRO A 219 17.04 -10.95 -19.73
C PRO A 219 18.31 -10.68 -18.90
N ARG A 220 18.62 -11.58 -17.98
CA ARG A 220 19.86 -11.51 -17.19
C ARG A 220 21.04 -11.96 -18.04
#